data_AF-A0A672YIA0-F1
#
_entry.id   AF-A0A672YIA0-F1
#
_cell.length_a   1.000
_cell.length_b   1.000
_cell.length_c   1.000
_cell.angle_alpha   90.00
_cell.angle_beta   90.00
_cell.angle_gamma   90.00
#
_symmetry.space_group_name_H-M   'P 1'
#
loop_
_entity.id
_entity.type
_entity.pdbx_description
1 polymer ?
#
loop_
_entity_poly.entity_id
_entity_poly.type
_entity_poly.pdbx_seq_one_letter_code
_entity_poly.pdbx_strand_id
1 'polypeptide(L)'
;LVPGFYAVSIHCCSVNGKSLCEPLLSVILSVCPMGSSSSRLFGTLAQPLNSAPLAKQHLFPEVNTDQDLDQDELTEVDPDQLLRECEEILQRRPARPHRDLVYLSHAAPAHLQHNPTIRVMQWNILAQALGEGKDGFIRCPLDALNWQERKYLILEEILTYRPDILCLQEVDHYYDTFQPIMSGLGYHGSFLAKPWSPCLDVEQNNGPDGCALFYRRSRFSLQATAHLRLSAMMLPTNQVAIVQTLTCRATGRQLCVAVTHLKARSGWERLRSAQGTDLLHSLRTITSQTAGGQNQVVSALPLVVCGDFNAEPSEDVYRRFRSSPLGLDSAYKLLSSDGQTEPPYTTWKIRPSGESCSTLDYIWYTQNALSVECLLDLPTEDQIGPDRLPSYHYPSDHLSLLCDISFRDEPHRLM
;
A
#
# COMPACT_ATOMS: atom_id res chain seq x y z
N LEU A 1 38.70 -35.89 22.01
CA LEU A 1 39.15 -36.58 20.78
C LEU A 1 38.08 -36.36 19.71
N VAL A 2 38.40 -35.50 18.74
CA VAL A 2 37.72 -35.26 17.45
C VAL A 2 38.45 -36.17 16.41
N PRO A 3 38.03 -36.41 15.14
CA PRO A 3 36.72 -36.49 14.43
C PRO A 3 36.57 -37.81 13.59
N GLY A 4 35.51 -37.91 12.77
CA GLY A 4 35.49 -38.77 11.58
C GLY A 4 34.41 -38.41 10.55
N PHE A 5 34.77 -37.58 9.56
CA PHE A 5 33.99 -37.24 8.36
C PHE A 5 33.93 -38.40 7.37
N TYR A 6 32.84 -38.51 6.59
CA TYR A 6 32.88 -39.14 5.27
C TYR A 6 32.30 -38.20 4.21
N ALA A 7 33.15 -37.86 3.25
CA ALA A 7 32.84 -37.18 2.00
C ALA A 7 32.36 -38.21 0.96
N VAL A 8 31.48 -37.79 0.04
CA VAL A 8 31.24 -38.50 -1.22
C VAL A 8 31.43 -37.51 -2.37
N SER A 9 32.34 -37.91 -3.26
CA SER A 9 32.83 -37.16 -4.41
C SER A 9 31.80 -37.02 -5.53
N ILE A 10 31.91 -35.88 -6.21
CA ILE A 10 31.31 -35.58 -7.51
C ILE A 10 32.12 -36.29 -8.61
N HIS A 11 31.43 -36.93 -9.55
CA HIS A 11 32.00 -37.30 -10.84
C HIS A 11 31.13 -36.74 -11.97
N CYS A 12 31.74 -35.83 -12.73
CA CYS A 12 31.26 -35.38 -14.03
C CYS A 12 31.56 -36.44 -15.08
N CYS A 13 30.57 -36.76 -15.93
CA CYS A 13 30.81 -37.30 -17.26
C CYS A 13 29.93 -36.55 -18.26
N SER A 14 30.59 -36.00 -19.27
CA SER A 14 30.02 -35.43 -20.50
C SER A 14 29.76 -36.55 -21.50
N VAL A 15 28.73 -36.44 -22.35
CA VAL A 15 28.81 -36.55 -23.83
C VAL A 15 27.40 -36.46 -24.46
N ASN A 16 27.34 -35.59 -25.49
CA ASN A 16 26.44 -35.42 -26.63
C ASN A 16 25.41 -36.51 -27.02
N GLY A 17 24.22 -36.06 -27.45
CA GLY A 17 23.74 -36.30 -28.83
C GLY A 17 22.50 -37.19 -29.09
N LYS A 18 21.36 -36.51 -29.35
CA LYS A 18 20.23 -36.84 -30.26
C LYS A 18 19.26 -38.04 -29.99
N SER A 19 18.02 -37.65 -29.66
CA SER A 19 16.73 -37.89 -30.38
C SER A 19 16.18 -39.33 -30.58
N LEU A 20 15.05 -39.66 -29.92
CA LEU A 20 13.71 -39.90 -30.52
C LEU A 20 12.70 -40.58 -29.55
N CYS A 21 11.43 -40.20 -29.74
CA CYS A 21 10.16 -40.88 -29.40
C CYS A 21 9.48 -40.65 -28.02
N GLU A 22 8.41 -39.87 -28.07
CA GLU A 22 7.28 -39.84 -27.10
C GLU A 22 6.39 -41.09 -27.20
N PRO A 23 5.53 -41.32 -26.19
CA PRO A 23 4.11 -41.47 -26.51
C PRO A 23 3.19 -40.61 -25.62
N LEU A 24 2.20 -40.02 -26.29
CA LEU A 24 1.02 -39.33 -25.74
C LEU A 24 0.10 -40.30 -24.98
N LEU A 25 -0.39 -39.88 -23.81
CA LEU A 25 -1.53 -40.47 -23.12
C LEU A 25 -2.51 -39.36 -22.76
N SER A 26 -3.65 -39.33 -23.45
CA SER A 26 -4.77 -38.43 -23.15
C SER A 26 -5.62 -39.02 -22.01
N VAL A 27 -5.85 -38.26 -20.96
CA VAL A 27 -6.86 -38.57 -19.93
C VAL A 27 -8.01 -37.59 -20.09
N ILE A 28 -9.19 -38.13 -20.41
CA ILE A 28 -10.47 -37.43 -20.44
C ILE A 28 -11.03 -37.44 -19.02
N LEU A 29 -11.33 -36.26 -18.45
CA LEU A 29 -12.07 -36.13 -17.20
C LEU A 29 -13.48 -35.59 -17.45
N SER A 30 -14.44 -36.34 -16.91
CA SER A 30 -15.88 -36.12 -16.98
C SER A 30 -16.31 -34.96 -16.08
N VAL A 31 -17.17 -34.09 -16.60
CA VAL A 31 -17.85 -33.01 -15.86
C VAL A 31 -19.20 -33.51 -15.36
N CYS A 32 -19.50 -33.33 -14.07
CA CYS A 32 -20.84 -33.49 -13.50
C CYS A 32 -21.33 -32.15 -12.94
N PRO A 33 -22.58 -31.72 -13.19
CA PRO A 33 -23.07 -30.41 -12.77
C PRO A 33 -23.98 -30.44 -11.52
N MET A 34 -24.05 -29.26 -10.89
CA MET A 34 -25.13 -28.68 -10.06
C MET A 34 -25.05 -28.78 -8.53
N GLY A 35 -25.06 -27.59 -7.93
CA GLY A 35 -25.49 -27.27 -6.58
C GLY A 35 -25.72 -25.76 -6.47
N SER A 36 -26.88 -25.28 -6.93
CA SER A 36 -27.28 -23.88 -6.89
C SER A 36 -27.75 -23.46 -5.48
N SER A 37 -27.17 -22.41 -4.93
CA SER A 37 -27.83 -21.59 -3.90
C SER A 37 -27.60 -20.12 -4.23
N SER A 38 -28.69 -19.43 -4.55
CA SER A 38 -28.73 -18.03 -4.96
C SER A 38 -28.81 -17.10 -3.75
N SER A 39 -27.88 -16.15 -3.64
CA SER A 39 -28.10 -14.86 -3.00
C SER A 39 -27.95 -13.79 -4.08
N ARG A 40 -29.10 -13.22 -4.48
CA ARG A 40 -29.20 -12.10 -5.42
C ARG A 40 -28.61 -10.85 -4.77
N LEU A 41 -27.69 -10.18 -5.47
CA LEU A 41 -27.46 -8.73 -5.56
C LEU A 41 -25.99 -8.50 -5.96
N PHE A 42 -25.68 -8.59 -7.26
CA PHE A 42 -24.60 -7.88 -7.97
C PHE A 42 -24.84 -8.14 -9.46
N GLY A 43 -25.54 -7.22 -10.13
CA GLY A 43 -26.08 -7.43 -11.46
C GLY A 43 -25.45 -6.60 -12.58
N THR A 44 -24.56 -5.64 -12.31
CA THR A 44 -24.22 -4.64 -13.34
C THR A 44 -22.76 -4.20 -13.46
N LEU A 45 -21.79 -4.70 -12.67
CA LEU A 45 -20.42 -4.18 -12.74
C LEU A 45 -19.28 -5.19 -12.98
N ALA A 46 -19.57 -6.43 -13.35
CA ALA A 46 -18.53 -7.33 -13.84
C ALA A 46 -19.10 -8.39 -14.78
N GLN A 47 -18.87 -8.26 -16.09
CA GLN A 47 -18.96 -9.40 -17.01
C GLN A 47 -17.59 -10.06 -17.12
N PRO A 48 -17.47 -11.40 -17.01
CA PRO A 48 -16.24 -12.10 -17.29
C PRO A 48 -16.03 -12.23 -18.80
N LEU A 49 -14.93 -11.67 -19.32
CA LEU A 49 -14.46 -11.94 -20.68
C LEU A 49 -13.88 -13.37 -20.74
N ASN A 50 -14.53 -14.24 -21.51
CA ASN A 50 -14.00 -15.55 -21.88
C ASN A 50 -12.70 -15.38 -22.68
N SER A 51 -11.59 -15.93 -22.19
CA SER A 51 -10.31 -16.00 -22.90
C SER A 51 -10.12 -17.38 -23.54
N ALA A 52 -9.95 -17.39 -24.87
CA ALA A 52 -9.41 -18.54 -25.61
C ALA A 52 -7.88 -18.46 -25.63
N PRO A 53 -7.14 -19.59 -25.70
CA PRO A 53 -5.71 -19.59 -25.48
C PRO A 53 -4.93 -19.19 -26.74
N LEU A 54 -4.07 -18.18 -26.64
CA LEU A 54 -3.12 -17.81 -27.70
C LEU A 54 -1.70 -18.25 -27.33
N ALA A 55 -1.09 -18.95 -28.26
CA ALA A 55 0.21 -19.61 -28.16
C ALA A 55 1.39 -18.63 -28.10
N LYS A 56 2.49 -19.13 -27.52
CA LYS A 56 3.81 -18.50 -27.35
C LYS A 56 4.32 -17.74 -28.59
N GLN A 57 4.86 -16.54 -28.37
CA GLN A 57 6.11 -16.10 -29.01
C GLN A 57 6.78 -14.95 -28.23
N HIS A 58 8.09 -15.13 -27.99
CA HIS A 58 9.02 -14.15 -27.43
C HIS A 58 9.19 -12.94 -28.35
N LEU A 59 9.23 -11.74 -27.77
CA LEU A 59 10.22 -10.65 -27.98
C LEU A 59 9.67 -9.38 -27.32
N PHE A 60 10.46 -8.78 -26.40
CA PHE A 60 10.14 -7.50 -25.76
C PHE A 60 10.17 -6.36 -26.79
N PRO A 61 9.21 -5.43 -26.71
CA PRO A 61 9.54 -4.02 -26.81
C PRO A 61 8.97 -3.21 -25.65
N GLU A 62 9.75 -2.20 -25.24
CA GLU A 62 9.31 -1.13 -24.34
C GLU A 62 8.08 -0.43 -24.92
N VAL A 63 6.99 -0.39 -24.15
CA VAL A 63 5.77 0.35 -24.51
C VAL A 63 5.56 1.46 -23.49
N ASN A 64 5.99 2.68 -23.88
CA ASN A 64 5.41 3.91 -23.36
C ASN A 64 3.97 3.98 -23.86
N THR A 65 2.99 3.88 -22.95
CA THR A 65 1.58 4.17 -23.24
C THR A 65 1.01 5.05 -22.14
N ASP A 66 1.44 6.32 -22.12
CA ASP A 66 0.63 7.44 -21.65
C ASP A 66 -0.07 8.04 -22.87
N GLN A 67 -0.97 7.26 -23.48
CA GLN A 67 -1.98 7.80 -24.37
C GLN A 67 -3.32 7.55 -23.72
N ASP A 68 -4.04 8.64 -23.49
CA ASP A 68 -5.39 8.71 -22.97
C ASP A 68 -6.28 7.63 -23.61
N LEU A 69 -6.42 6.50 -22.92
CA LEU A 69 -7.43 5.50 -23.22
C LEU A 69 -8.71 5.95 -22.53
N ASP A 70 -9.54 6.58 -23.35
CA ASP A 70 -11.00 6.64 -23.30
C ASP A 70 -11.66 6.92 -21.95
N GLN A 71 -12.35 8.06 -21.91
CA GLN A 71 -13.53 8.29 -21.07
C GLN A 71 -14.63 7.28 -21.45
N ASP A 72 -14.40 6.00 -21.17
CA ASP A 72 -15.51 5.06 -21.01
C ASP A 72 -16.40 5.64 -19.90
N GLU A 73 -17.71 5.60 -20.11
CA GLU A 73 -18.73 6.01 -19.14
C GLU A 73 -18.43 5.39 -17.77
N LEU A 74 -17.67 6.12 -16.95
CA LEU A 74 -17.44 5.75 -15.57
C LEU A 74 -18.80 5.81 -14.91
N THR A 75 -19.38 4.66 -14.58
CA THR A 75 -20.53 4.59 -13.68
C THR A 75 -20.11 5.28 -12.39
N GLU A 76 -20.55 6.52 -12.20
CA GLU A 76 -20.32 7.24 -10.96
C GLU A 76 -20.94 6.45 -9.82
N VAL A 77 -20.09 6.08 -8.86
CA VAL A 77 -20.50 5.37 -7.66
C VAL A 77 -20.75 6.41 -6.58
N ASP A 78 -21.98 6.48 -6.06
CA ASP A 78 -22.28 7.29 -4.88
C ASP A 78 -21.54 6.69 -3.67
N PRO A 79 -20.55 7.39 -3.07
CA PRO A 79 -19.80 6.88 -1.93
C PRO A 79 -20.70 6.58 -0.71
N ASP A 80 -21.77 7.35 -0.52
CA ASP A 80 -22.67 7.17 0.62
C ASP A 80 -23.56 5.94 0.40
N GLN A 81 -23.96 5.68 -0.84
CA GLN A 81 -24.66 4.45 -1.21
C GLN A 81 -23.77 3.22 -1.02
N LEU A 82 -22.54 3.25 -1.55
CA LEU A 82 -21.62 2.12 -1.41
C LEU A 82 -21.26 1.86 0.06
N LEU A 83 -21.12 2.90 0.89
CA LEU A 83 -20.89 2.73 2.32
C LEU A 83 -22.06 2.01 2.99
N ARG A 84 -23.31 2.41 2.70
CA ARG A 84 -24.51 1.70 3.20
C ARG A 84 -24.58 0.25 2.74
N GLU A 85 -24.19 -0.03 1.49
CA GLU A 85 -24.11 -1.41 0.98
C GLU A 85 -23.06 -2.24 1.72
N CYS A 86 -21.89 -1.65 2.04
CA CYS A 86 -20.89 -2.31 2.88
C CYS A 86 -21.45 -2.60 4.27
N GLU A 87 -22.08 -1.60 4.92
CA GLU A 87 -22.69 -1.73 6.25
C GLU A 87 -23.79 -2.81 6.28
N GLU A 88 -24.61 -2.92 5.23
CA GLU A 88 -25.66 -3.95 5.11
C GLU A 88 -25.07 -5.36 4.96
N ILE A 89 -24.03 -5.52 4.13
CA ILE A 89 -23.33 -6.80 3.97
C ILE A 89 -22.66 -7.21 5.29
N LEU A 90 -22.09 -6.25 6.00
CA LEU A 90 -21.37 -6.45 7.24
C LEU A 90 -22.27 -6.44 8.48
N GLN A 91 -23.59 -6.30 8.36
CA GLN A 91 -24.50 -6.15 9.50
C GLN A 91 -24.45 -7.29 10.53
N ARG A 92 -23.95 -8.47 10.14
CA ARG A 92 -23.79 -9.64 11.03
C ARG A 92 -22.41 -9.70 11.69
N ARG A 93 -21.47 -8.88 11.24
CA ARG A 93 -20.14 -8.72 11.80
C ARG A 93 -20.21 -7.72 12.96
N PRO A 94 -19.33 -7.84 13.95
CA PRO A 94 -19.22 -6.81 14.96
C PRO A 94 -18.61 -5.55 14.36
N ALA A 95 -18.98 -4.38 14.89
CA ALA A 95 -18.47 -3.11 14.41
C ALA A 95 -16.95 -3.02 14.58
N ARG A 96 -16.30 -2.36 13.62
CA ARG A 96 -14.87 -2.01 13.70
C ARG A 96 -14.57 -1.14 14.93
N PRO A 97 -13.35 -1.17 15.48
CA PRO A 97 -12.98 -0.31 16.59
C PRO A 97 -13.22 1.15 16.26
N HIS A 98 -13.94 1.87 17.13
CA HIS A 98 -14.13 3.31 17.01
C HIS A 98 -12.80 4.02 17.23
N ARG A 99 -12.52 5.02 16.39
CA ARG A 99 -11.28 5.81 16.37
C ARG A 99 -11.62 7.28 16.17
N ASP A 100 -11.00 8.14 16.94
CA ASP A 100 -11.27 9.57 16.95
C ASP A 100 -10.24 10.36 16.13
N LEU A 101 -10.72 11.42 15.47
CA LEU A 101 -9.83 12.43 14.88
C LEU A 101 -9.35 13.37 15.99
N VAL A 102 -8.07 13.27 16.31
CA VAL A 102 -7.37 14.13 17.27
C VAL A 102 -6.87 15.37 16.55
N TYR A 103 -7.48 16.52 16.84
CA TYR A 103 -7.10 17.81 16.27
C TYR A 103 -5.95 18.44 17.05
N LEU A 104 -4.87 18.80 16.35
CA LEU A 104 -3.73 19.50 16.92
C LEU A 104 -4.09 20.99 17.04
N SER A 105 -3.83 21.58 18.22
CA SER A 105 -4.46 22.82 18.72
C SER A 105 -4.07 24.15 18.02
N HIS A 106 -3.70 24.13 16.75
CA HIS A 106 -3.01 25.25 16.08
C HIS A 106 -3.74 25.84 14.86
N ALA A 107 -4.87 25.29 14.41
CA ALA A 107 -5.56 25.79 13.22
C ALA A 107 -6.64 26.84 13.57
N ALA A 108 -6.40 28.10 13.21
CA ALA A 108 -7.46 29.11 13.22
C ALA A 108 -8.47 28.83 12.08
N PRO A 109 -9.80 28.88 12.34
CA PRO A 109 -10.82 28.54 11.34
C PRO A 109 -10.76 29.32 10.01
N ALA A 110 -10.20 30.54 10.03
CA ALA A 110 -10.08 31.39 8.85
C ALA A 110 -8.98 30.93 7.86
N HIS A 111 -7.96 30.20 8.33
CA HIS A 111 -6.84 29.73 7.49
C HIS A 111 -7.27 28.60 6.54
N LEU A 112 -8.17 27.73 7.01
CA LEU A 112 -8.66 26.56 6.28
C LEU A 112 -9.52 26.90 5.06
N GLN A 113 -10.12 28.10 5.00
CA GLN A 113 -10.94 28.50 3.84
C GLN A 113 -10.12 28.70 2.56
N HIS A 114 -8.88 29.17 2.68
CA HIS A 114 -7.98 29.43 1.54
C HIS A 114 -6.88 28.37 1.38
N ASN A 115 -6.72 27.50 2.39
CA ASN A 115 -5.75 26.42 2.41
C ASN A 115 -6.44 25.13 2.93
N PRO A 116 -7.27 24.49 2.09
CA PRO A 116 -8.03 23.32 2.51
C PRO A 116 -7.09 22.16 2.86
N THR A 117 -7.41 21.45 3.94
CA THR A 117 -6.65 20.27 4.37
C THR A 117 -6.68 19.17 3.31
N ILE A 118 -5.59 18.41 3.24
CA ILE A 118 -5.41 17.25 2.40
C ILE A 118 -5.39 16.04 3.32
N ARG A 119 -6.37 15.16 3.17
CA ARG A 119 -6.44 13.92 3.95
C ARG A 119 -5.59 12.83 3.30
N VAL A 120 -4.58 12.34 4.01
CA VAL A 120 -3.69 11.27 3.55
C VAL A 120 -3.95 10.03 4.40
N MET A 121 -4.16 8.89 3.75
CA MET A 121 -4.30 7.59 4.39
C MET A 121 -3.19 6.65 3.93
N GLN A 122 -2.59 5.94 4.88
CA GLN A 122 -1.54 4.95 4.70
C GLN A 122 -2.01 3.62 5.28
N TRP A 123 -1.97 2.54 4.51
CA TRP A 123 -2.42 1.25 5.01
C TRP A 123 -1.81 0.04 4.30
N ASN A 124 -1.16 -0.85 5.06
CA ASN A 124 -0.94 -2.22 4.61
C ASN A 124 -2.28 -2.97 4.77
N ILE A 125 -2.89 -3.35 3.64
CA ILE A 125 -4.23 -3.93 3.66
C ILE A 125 -4.23 -5.45 3.83
N LEU A 126 -3.06 -6.07 4.03
CA LEU A 126 -2.83 -7.51 4.03
C LEU A 126 -3.23 -8.14 2.68
N ALA A 127 -2.32 -8.78 1.96
CA ALA A 127 -2.67 -9.46 0.71
C ALA A 127 -3.56 -10.67 1.02
N GLN A 128 -4.60 -10.90 0.22
CA GLN A 128 -5.52 -12.02 0.42
C GLN A 128 -4.78 -13.36 0.42
N ALA A 129 -3.92 -13.56 -0.59
CA ALA A 129 -3.13 -14.78 -0.72
C ALA A 129 -2.22 -15.00 0.51
N LEU A 130 -1.64 -13.94 1.07
CA LEU A 130 -0.76 -14.07 2.24
C LEU A 130 -1.55 -14.37 3.51
N GLY A 131 -2.69 -13.71 3.70
CA GLY A 131 -3.56 -13.92 4.85
C GLY A 131 -4.01 -15.38 4.99
N GLU A 132 -4.47 -15.99 3.89
CA GLU A 132 -4.93 -17.38 3.88
C GLU A 132 -3.77 -18.39 3.84
N GLY A 133 -2.72 -18.11 3.08
CA GLY A 133 -1.73 -19.14 2.70
C GLY A 133 -0.41 -19.12 3.45
N LYS A 134 0.01 -17.98 4.01
CA LYS A 134 1.39 -17.82 4.53
C LYS A 134 1.48 -17.23 5.93
N ASP A 135 0.53 -16.39 6.30
CA ASP A 135 0.69 -15.55 7.47
C ASP A 135 0.44 -16.26 8.79
N GLY A 136 -0.44 -17.26 8.78
CA GLY A 136 -0.65 -18.17 9.89
C GLY A 136 -1.23 -17.48 11.12
N PHE A 137 -2.27 -16.65 10.96
CA PHE A 137 -2.93 -15.96 12.07
C PHE A 137 -3.66 -16.95 12.99
N ILE A 138 -2.98 -17.50 14.00
CA ILE A 138 -3.46 -18.63 14.81
C ILE A 138 -4.65 -18.30 15.74
N ARG A 139 -4.94 -17.01 15.92
CA ARG A 139 -6.10 -16.52 16.70
C ARG A 139 -7.20 -15.90 15.83
N CYS A 140 -6.95 -15.73 14.53
CA CYS A 140 -7.95 -15.21 13.61
C CYS A 140 -8.81 -16.37 13.08
N PRO A 141 -10.15 -16.28 13.19
CA PRO A 141 -11.05 -17.23 12.55
C PRO A 141 -10.87 -17.21 11.03
N LEU A 142 -10.79 -18.37 10.38
CA LEU A 142 -10.57 -18.46 8.92
C LEU A 142 -11.65 -17.72 8.12
N ASP A 143 -12.90 -17.75 8.58
CA ASP A 143 -14.02 -17.03 7.94
C ASP A 143 -13.89 -15.49 8.02
N ALA A 144 -13.03 -14.97 8.90
CA ALA A 144 -12.67 -13.55 8.94
C ALA A 144 -11.62 -13.16 7.91
N LEU A 145 -10.87 -14.12 7.37
CA LEU A 145 -9.91 -13.89 6.29
C LEU A 145 -10.55 -13.97 4.90
N ASN A 146 -11.79 -14.46 4.78
CA ASN A 146 -12.44 -14.67 3.49
C ASN A 146 -12.58 -13.37 2.70
N TRP A 147 -12.05 -13.36 1.46
CA TRP A 147 -12.05 -12.19 0.58
C TRP A 147 -13.45 -11.61 0.33
N GLN A 148 -14.47 -12.47 0.25
CA GLN A 148 -15.83 -12.07 -0.07
C GLN A 148 -16.39 -11.06 0.94
N GLU A 149 -15.88 -11.06 2.17
CA GLU A 149 -16.27 -10.11 3.22
C GLU A 149 -15.15 -9.12 3.56
N ARG A 150 -13.90 -9.56 3.55
CA ARG A 150 -12.73 -8.72 3.86
C ARG A 150 -12.64 -7.48 2.97
N LYS A 151 -13.00 -7.60 1.70
CA LYS A 151 -13.04 -6.46 0.77
C LYS A 151 -14.01 -5.36 1.22
N TYR A 152 -15.16 -5.71 1.80
CA TYR A 152 -16.14 -4.72 2.27
C TYR A 152 -15.67 -4.02 3.54
N LEU A 153 -14.95 -4.71 4.43
CA LEU A 153 -14.31 -4.06 5.59
C LEU A 153 -13.24 -3.05 5.15
N ILE A 154 -12.45 -3.39 4.11
CA ILE A 154 -11.46 -2.45 3.55
C ILE A 154 -12.16 -1.24 2.91
N LEU A 155 -13.21 -1.47 2.14
CA LEU A 155 -13.99 -0.40 1.52
C LEU A 155 -14.71 0.47 2.55
N GLU A 156 -15.31 -0.11 3.59
CA GLU A 156 -15.97 0.61 4.69
C GLU A 156 -14.99 1.56 5.40
N GLU A 157 -13.76 1.10 5.66
CA GLU A 157 -12.70 1.92 6.26
C GLU A 157 -12.35 3.12 5.35
N ILE A 158 -12.11 2.88 4.05
CA ILE A 158 -11.79 3.93 3.08
C ILE A 158 -12.96 4.92 2.91
N LEU A 159 -14.19 4.42 2.78
CA LEU A 159 -15.39 5.21 2.57
C LEU A 159 -15.81 5.99 3.82
N THR A 160 -15.51 5.49 5.01
CA THR A 160 -15.72 6.27 6.23
C THR A 160 -14.82 7.50 6.22
N TYR A 161 -13.51 7.31 6.02
CA TYR A 161 -12.55 8.39 6.19
C TYR A 161 -12.36 9.29 4.96
N ARG A 162 -12.76 8.82 3.76
CA ARG A 162 -12.80 9.63 2.53
C ARG A 162 -11.46 10.34 2.23
N PRO A 163 -10.32 9.62 2.18
CA PRO A 163 -9.01 10.25 1.99
C PRO A 163 -8.90 10.96 0.64
N ASP A 164 -8.18 12.07 0.59
CA ASP A 164 -7.86 12.71 -0.69
C ASP A 164 -6.72 11.99 -1.43
N ILE A 165 -5.81 11.39 -0.66
CA ILE A 165 -4.71 10.55 -1.12
C ILE A 165 -4.67 9.27 -0.29
N LEU A 166 -4.60 8.11 -0.96
CA LEU A 166 -4.60 6.79 -0.35
C LEU A 166 -3.38 5.99 -0.82
N CYS A 167 -2.53 5.61 0.12
CA CYS A 167 -1.31 4.84 -0.09
C CYS A 167 -1.50 3.44 0.50
N LEU A 168 -1.45 2.41 -0.34
CA LEU A 168 -1.68 1.03 0.07
C LEU A 168 -0.46 0.15 -0.19
N GLN A 169 -0.28 -0.85 0.69
CA GLN A 169 0.66 -1.96 0.49
C GLN A 169 -0.09 -3.30 0.54
N GLU A 170 0.55 -4.32 -0.01
CA GLU A 170 -0.01 -5.69 -0.11
C GLU A 170 -1.31 -5.76 -0.90
N VAL A 171 -1.40 -4.97 -1.97
CA VAL A 171 -2.56 -4.99 -2.86
C VAL A 171 -2.40 -6.11 -3.88
N ASP A 172 -3.09 -7.23 -3.72
CA ASP A 172 -3.18 -8.33 -4.68
C ASP A 172 -4.51 -8.38 -5.46
N HIS A 173 -5.49 -7.54 -5.08
CA HIS A 173 -6.79 -7.38 -5.75
C HIS A 173 -6.97 -6.00 -6.44
N TYR A 174 -5.88 -5.47 -7.02
CA TYR A 174 -5.91 -4.14 -7.64
C TYR A 174 -6.87 -4.08 -8.84
N TYR A 175 -6.68 -4.95 -9.84
CA TYR A 175 -7.39 -4.85 -11.12
C TYR A 175 -8.84 -5.33 -11.05
N ASP A 176 -9.14 -6.34 -10.25
CA ASP A 176 -10.48 -6.94 -10.15
C ASP A 176 -11.41 -6.19 -9.17
N THR A 177 -10.84 -5.49 -8.17
CA THR A 177 -11.63 -4.86 -7.11
C THR A 177 -11.30 -3.38 -6.95
N PHE A 178 -10.09 -3.02 -6.55
CA PHE A 178 -9.81 -1.65 -6.11
C PHE A 178 -9.82 -0.64 -7.26
N GLN A 179 -9.20 -0.95 -8.39
CA GLN A 179 -9.17 -0.04 -9.54
C GLN A 179 -10.57 0.34 -10.05
N PRO A 180 -11.48 -0.60 -10.40
CA PRO A 180 -12.79 -0.23 -10.91
C PRO A 180 -13.62 0.53 -9.87
N ILE A 181 -13.66 0.08 -8.61
CA ILE A 181 -14.44 0.72 -7.54
C ILE A 181 -13.91 2.13 -7.25
N MET A 182 -12.60 2.27 -7.03
CA MET A 182 -11.99 3.57 -6.72
C MET A 182 -12.11 4.53 -7.89
N SER A 183 -12.03 4.05 -9.14
CA SER A 183 -12.26 4.89 -10.32
C SER A 183 -13.70 5.44 -10.37
N GLY A 184 -14.69 4.60 -10.10
CA GLY A 184 -16.10 5.01 -9.98
C GLY A 184 -16.36 5.99 -8.83
N LEU A 185 -15.57 5.93 -7.76
CA LEU A 185 -15.57 6.88 -6.64
C LEU A 185 -14.78 8.19 -6.95
N GLY A 186 -14.30 8.38 -8.18
CA GLY A 186 -13.60 9.59 -8.61
C GLY A 186 -12.10 9.63 -8.26
N TYR A 187 -11.49 8.51 -7.89
CA TYR A 187 -10.04 8.41 -7.67
C TYR A 187 -9.32 7.99 -8.94
N HIS A 188 -8.16 8.57 -9.20
CA HIS A 188 -7.18 8.00 -10.11
C HIS A 188 -6.25 7.08 -9.31
N GLY A 189 -5.88 5.93 -9.86
CA GLY A 189 -5.02 4.94 -9.20
C GLY A 189 -3.79 4.57 -10.03
N SER A 190 -2.69 4.27 -9.36
CA SER A 190 -1.50 3.64 -9.94
C SER A 190 -1.06 2.46 -9.09
N PHE A 191 -0.62 1.38 -9.75
CA PHE A 191 -0.22 0.14 -9.09
C PHE A 191 1.14 -0.33 -9.60
N LEU A 192 1.96 -0.83 -8.68
CA LEU A 192 3.26 -1.40 -8.98
C LEU A 192 3.44 -2.68 -8.15
N ALA A 193 3.37 -3.82 -8.83
CA ALA A 193 3.61 -5.13 -8.26
C ALA A 193 5.07 -5.32 -7.85
N LYS A 194 5.31 -6.10 -6.79
CA LYS A 194 6.64 -6.64 -6.50
C LYS A 194 7.03 -7.60 -7.63
N PRO A 195 8.24 -7.52 -8.21
CA PRO A 195 8.67 -8.38 -9.31
C PRO A 195 8.54 -9.89 -9.00
N TRP A 196 8.82 -10.27 -7.75
CA TRP A 196 8.72 -11.63 -7.23
C TRP A 196 7.88 -11.64 -5.96
N SER A 197 6.60 -11.28 -6.09
CA SER A 197 5.67 -11.27 -4.96
C SER A 197 5.56 -12.65 -4.28
N PRO A 198 5.56 -12.71 -2.94
CA PRO A 198 5.30 -13.96 -2.22
C PRO A 198 3.88 -14.50 -2.40
N CYS A 199 2.93 -13.73 -2.92
CA CYS A 199 1.58 -14.24 -3.22
C CYS A 199 1.62 -15.35 -4.26
N LEU A 200 2.60 -15.32 -5.18
CA LEU A 200 2.74 -16.29 -6.25
C LEU A 200 3.09 -17.70 -5.76
N ASP A 201 3.57 -17.86 -4.52
CA ASP A 201 3.82 -19.19 -3.94
C ASP A 201 2.58 -19.77 -3.24
N VAL A 202 1.45 -19.05 -3.21
CA VAL A 202 0.20 -19.50 -2.59
C VAL A 202 -0.71 -20.07 -3.68
N GLU A 203 -1.33 -21.22 -3.41
CA GLU A 203 -2.31 -21.82 -4.31
C GLU A 203 -3.53 -20.90 -4.45
N GLN A 204 -4.10 -20.80 -5.65
CA GLN A 204 -5.27 -19.95 -5.93
C GLN A 204 -5.06 -18.44 -5.65
N ASN A 205 -3.81 -17.95 -5.71
CA ASN A 205 -3.52 -16.52 -5.61
C ASN A 205 -4.15 -15.69 -6.73
N ASN A 206 -4.34 -14.39 -6.49
CA ASN A 206 -4.83 -13.42 -7.47
C ASN A 206 -3.70 -12.65 -8.18
N GLY A 207 -2.53 -13.27 -8.32
CA GLY A 207 -1.33 -12.63 -8.87
C GLY A 207 -0.45 -11.95 -7.81
N PRO A 208 0.50 -11.10 -8.23
CA PRO A 208 1.47 -10.49 -7.32
C PRO A 208 0.87 -9.32 -6.52
N ASP A 209 1.19 -9.25 -5.23
CA ASP A 209 0.95 -8.05 -4.42
C ASP A 209 1.89 -6.89 -4.83
N GLY A 210 1.46 -5.67 -4.49
CA GLY A 210 2.23 -4.46 -4.77
C GLY A 210 1.86 -3.27 -3.89
N CYS A 211 2.43 -2.12 -4.25
CA CYS A 211 1.98 -0.84 -3.73
C CYS A 211 0.93 -0.26 -4.67
N ALA A 212 -0.08 0.43 -4.11
CA ALA A 212 -1.01 1.24 -4.87
C ALA A 212 -1.06 2.67 -4.32
N LEU A 213 -1.21 3.65 -5.20
CA LEU A 213 -1.37 5.06 -4.85
C LEU A 213 -2.61 5.59 -5.57
N PHE A 214 -3.60 6.03 -4.80
CA PHE A 214 -4.80 6.67 -5.32
C PHE A 214 -4.88 8.13 -4.88
N TYR A 215 -5.42 9.00 -5.73
CA TYR A 215 -5.75 10.38 -5.37
C TYR A 215 -7.10 10.80 -5.96
N ARG A 216 -7.82 11.70 -5.28
CA ARG A 216 -9.09 12.25 -5.78
C ARG A 216 -8.86 13.18 -6.97
N ARG A 217 -9.46 12.86 -8.12
CA ARG A 217 -9.35 13.67 -9.35
C ARG A 217 -9.92 15.08 -9.17
N SER A 218 -10.93 15.25 -8.31
CA SER A 218 -11.52 16.55 -7.98
C SER A 218 -10.60 17.45 -7.15
N ARG A 219 -9.62 16.87 -6.44
CA ARG A 219 -8.68 17.62 -5.58
C ARG A 219 -7.32 17.83 -6.24
N PHE A 220 -6.89 16.89 -7.09
CA PHE A 220 -5.56 16.91 -7.69
C PHE A 220 -5.57 16.61 -9.19
N SER A 221 -4.56 17.15 -9.88
CA SER A 221 -4.13 16.68 -11.21
C SER A 221 -2.73 16.09 -11.12
N LEU A 222 -2.51 14.94 -11.75
CA LEU A 222 -1.20 14.32 -11.87
C LEU A 222 -0.30 15.13 -12.80
N GLN A 223 0.96 15.32 -12.39
CA GLN A 223 2.01 15.93 -13.20
C GLN A 223 2.99 14.87 -13.70
N ALA A 224 3.39 13.95 -12.82
CA ALA A 224 4.34 12.90 -13.15
C ALA A 224 4.17 11.71 -12.20
N THR A 225 4.42 10.50 -12.72
CA THR A 225 4.54 9.27 -11.94
C THR A 225 5.93 8.68 -12.15
N ALA A 226 6.56 8.21 -11.07
CA ALA A 226 7.76 7.39 -11.11
C ALA A 226 7.50 6.05 -10.42
N HIS A 227 7.68 4.97 -11.16
CA HIS A 227 7.65 3.60 -10.66
C HIS A 227 9.08 3.17 -10.34
N LEU A 228 9.37 2.94 -9.06
CA LEU A 228 10.71 2.65 -8.57
C LEU A 228 10.81 1.21 -8.13
N ARG A 229 11.81 0.49 -8.67
CA ARG A 229 12.30 -0.75 -8.08
C ARG A 229 13.47 -0.41 -7.18
N LEU A 230 13.32 -0.60 -5.87
CA LEU A 230 14.32 -0.19 -4.89
C LEU A 230 15.59 -1.02 -5.04
N SER A 231 16.73 -0.38 -4.85
CA SER A 231 18.05 -1.00 -4.90
C SER A 231 18.72 -1.01 -3.53
N ALA A 232 19.62 -1.95 -3.33
CA ALA A 232 20.50 -2.01 -2.18
C ALA A 232 21.93 -2.25 -2.66
N MET A 233 22.83 -1.30 -2.39
CA MET A 233 24.21 -1.36 -2.89
C MET A 233 24.27 -1.56 -4.42
N MET A 234 23.47 -0.79 -5.16
CA MET A 234 23.31 -0.85 -6.63
C MET A 234 22.69 -2.14 -7.19
N LEU A 235 22.26 -3.08 -6.33
CA LEU A 235 21.56 -4.28 -6.77
C LEU A 235 20.05 -4.09 -6.65
N PRO A 236 19.27 -4.37 -7.72
CA PRO A 236 17.82 -4.24 -7.67
C PRO A 236 17.23 -5.28 -6.71
N THR A 237 16.45 -4.81 -5.75
CA THR A 237 15.76 -5.65 -4.76
C THR A 237 14.40 -6.10 -5.28
N ASN A 238 13.60 -6.75 -4.44
CA ASN A 238 12.23 -7.13 -4.77
C ASN A 238 11.19 -6.07 -4.34
N GLN A 239 11.61 -5.06 -3.59
CA GLN A 239 10.72 -4.04 -3.05
C GLN A 239 10.57 -2.89 -4.04
N VAL A 240 9.43 -2.21 -3.95
CA VAL A 240 9.02 -1.17 -4.90
C VAL A 240 8.55 0.08 -4.18
N ALA A 241 8.50 1.19 -4.92
CA ALA A 241 7.84 2.41 -4.51
C ALA A 241 7.15 3.08 -5.71
N ILE A 242 6.04 3.76 -5.46
CA ILE A 242 5.40 4.66 -6.43
C ILE A 242 5.60 6.07 -5.90
N VAL A 243 6.00 6.99 -6.77
CA VAL A 243 6.11 8.42 -6.46
C VAL A 243 5.29 9.20 -7.46
N GLN A 244 4.42 10.08 -6.99
CA GLN A 244 3.62 10.97 -7.84
C GLN A 244 3.79 12.42 -7.44
N THR A 245 3.98 13.27 -8.45
CA THR A 245 3.87 14.72 -8.27
C THR A 245 2.46 15.14 -8.63
N LEU A 246 1.75 15.70 -7.66
CA LEU A 246 0.36 16.12 -7.77
C LEU A 246 0.26 17.64 -7.67
N THR A 247 -0.61 18.27 -8.46
CA THR A 247 -0.97 19.68 -8.31
C THR A 247 -2.33 19.78 -7.64
N CYS A 248 -2.39 20.42 -6.47
CA CYS A 248 -3.64 20.73 -5.78
C CYS A 248 -4.45 21.72 -6.60
N ARG A 249 -5.67 21.36 -6.98
CA ARG A 249 -6.52 22.20 -7.84
C ARG A 249 -7.00 23.46 -7.13
N ALA A 250 -7.22 23.38 -5.82
CA ALA A 250 -7.71 24.51 -5.04
C ALA A 250 -6.64 25.61 -4.84
N THR A 251 -5.38 25.22 -4.65
CA THR A 251 -4.29 26.16 -4.31
C THR A 251 -3.27 26.35 -5.44
N GLY A 252 -3.28 25.51 -6.47
CA GLY A 252 -2.25 25.47 -7.52
C GLY A 252 -0.90 24.93 -7.04
N ARG A 253 -0.75 24.60 -5.75
CA ARG A 253 0.51 24.12 -5.16
C ARG A 253 0.77 22.67 -5.51
N GLN A 254 2.05 22.34 -5.69
CA GLN A 254 2.48 20.96 -5.93
C GLN A 254 2.82 20.22 -4.63
N LEU A 255 2.53 18.93 -4.61
CA LEU A 255 2.84 17.98 -3.55
C LEU A 255 3.40 16.71 -4.18
N CYS A 256 4.57 16.26 -3.72
CA CYS A 256 5.10 14.95 -4.05
C CYS A 256 4.60 13.93 -3.02
N VAL A 257 4.09 12.79 -3.47
CA VAL A 257 3.61 11.71 -2.61
C VAL A 257 4.28 10.42 -3.02
N ALA A 258 4.78 9.68 -2.03
CA ALA A 258 5.37 8.37 -2.25
C ALA A 258 4.70 7.31 -1.39
N VAL A 259 4.59 6.09 -1.93
CA VAL A 259 4.20 4.88 -1.21
C VAL A 259 5.27 3.80 -1.40
N THR A 260 5.61 3.07 -0.33
CA THR A 260 6.55 1.94 -0.41
C THR A 260 6.19 0.82 0.57
N HIS A 261 6.79 -0.35 0.34
CA HIS A 261 6.76 -1.49 1.25
C HIS A 261 8.17 -2.10 1.28
N LEU A 262 8.91 -1.91 2.38
CA LEU A 262 10.30 -2.37 2.51
C LEU A 262 10.41 -3.85 2.87
N LYS A 263 11.65 -4.36 2.95
CA LYS A 263 11.90 -5.79 3.19
C LYS A 263 11.40 -6.21 4.59
N ALA A 264 10.44 -7.14 4.61
CA ALA A 264 9.93 -7.78 5.82
C ALA A 264 10.90 -8.76 6.50
N ARG A 265 10.52 -9.13 7.73
CA ARG A 265 11.21 -10.06 8.66
C ARG A 265 12.49 -9.50 9.30
N SER A 266 12.82 -10.02 10.49
CA SER A 266 14.08 -9.73 11.17
C SER A 266 15.30 -10.28 10.41
N GLY A 267 16.48 -9.72 10.69
CA GLY A 267 17.75 -10.05 10.03
C GLY A 267 17.98 -9.31 8.70
N TRP A 268 17.06 -8.43 8.31
CA TRP A 268 17.12 -7.63 7.08
C TRP A 268 17.24 -6.12 7.33
N GLU A 269 17.61 -5.71 8.54
CA GLU A 269 17.70 -4.31 8.99
C GLU A 269 18.65 -3.51 8.08
N ARG A 270 19.81 -4.10 7.74
CA ARG A 270 20.78 -3.47 6.83
C ARG A 270 20.24 -3.33 5.40
N LEU A 271 19.45 -4.31 4.94
CA LEU A 271 18.83 -4.26 3.62
C LEU A 271 17.76 -3.16 3.58
N ARG A 272 16.90 -3.07 4.60
CA ARG A 272 15.92 -1.97 4.75
C ARG A 272 16.61 -0.61 4.79
N SER A 273 17.71 -0.48 5.53
CA SER A 273 18.53 0.73 5.61
C SER A 273 19.07 1.16 4.23
N ALA A 274 19.53 0.20 3.42
CA ALA A 274 19.99 0.45 2.05
C ALA A 274 18.83 0.82 1.11
N GLN A 275 17.71 0.10 1.18
CA GLN A 275 16.49 0.41 0.41
C GLN A 275 15.95 1.81 0.72
N GLY A 276 15.89 2.18 2.00
CA GLY A 276 15.48 3.51 2.40
C GLY A 276 16.44 4.60 1.95
N THR A 277 17.75 4.33 1.93
CA THR A 277 18.74 5.26 1.37
C THR A 277 18.53 5.50 -0.11
N ASP A 278 18.30 4.43 -0.88
CA ASP A 278 18.00 4.50 -2.30
C ASP A 278 16.72 5.30 -2.57
N LEU A 279 15.65 5.01 -1.83
CA LEU A 279 14.39 5.75 -1.90
C LEU A 279 14.59 7.24 -1.60
N LEU A 280 15.30 7.60 -0.53
CA LEU A 280 15.59 9.01 -0.20
C LEU A 280 16.37 9.73 -1.31
N HIS A 281 17.31 9.05 -1.98
CA HIS A 281 18.03 9.62 -3.12
C HIS A 281 17.11 9.85 -4.33
N SER A 282 16.26 8.88 -4.67
CA SER A 282 15.27 9.05 -5.74
C SER A 282 14.30 10.19 -5.44
N LEU A 283 13.77 10.25 -4.21
CA LEU A 283 12.86 11.32 -3.79
C LEU A 283 13.51 12.69 -3.90
N ARG A 284 14.74 12.85 -3.40
CA ARG A 284 15.50 14.10 -3.54
C ARG A 284 15.68 14.53 -4.99
N THR A 285 15.91 13.58 -5.88
CA THR A 285 16.08 13.86 -7.31
C THR A 285 14.76 14.35 -7.91
N ILE A 286 13.66 13.62 -7.67
CA ILE A 286 12.32 13.94 -8.19
C ILE A 286 11.81 15.28 -7.67
N THR A 287 11.96 15.55 -6.37
CA THR A 287 11.49 16.81 -5.74
C THR A 287 12.31 18.03 -6.15
N SER A 288 13.55 17.83 -6.64
CA SER A 288 14.42 18.92 -7.12
C SER A 288 14.25 19.21 -8.61
N GLN A 289 13.97 18.18 -9.43
CA GLN A 289 13.86 18.32 -10.90
C GLN A 289 12.59 19.07 -11.34
N THR A 290 11.52 18.96 -10.57
CA THR A 290 10.21 19.53 -10.96
C THR A 290 10.12 21.05 -10.73
N ALA A 291 11.01 21.62 -9.92
CA ALA A 291 10.99 23.04 -9.56
C ALA A 291 11.73 23.95 -10.59
N GLY A 292 11.80 23.53 -11.85
CA GLY A 292 12.56 24.19 -12.92
C GLY A 292 11.73 25.04 -13.89
N GLY A 293 11.56 26.32 -13.56
CA GLY A 293 11.32 27.44 -14.48
C GLY A 293 12.28 28.59 -14.11
N GLN A 294 12.93 29.19 -15.10
CA GLN A 294 14.13 30.05 -14.99
C GLN A 294 14.31 30.92 -13.71
N ASN A 295 15.51 30.83 -13.12
CA ASN A 295 16.14 31.80 -12.20
C ASN A 295 15.53 32.08 -10.80
N GLN A 296 14.77 31.16 -10.20
CA GLN A 296 14.47 31.25 -8.76
C GLN A 296 15.16 30.16 -7.94
N VAL A 297 15.48 30.50 -6.68
CA VAL A 297 15.98 29.57 -5.67
C VAL A 297 15.03 28.36 -5.63
N VAL A 298 15.54 27.22 -6.05
CA VAL A 298 14.76 25.98 -6.22
C VAL A 298 14.51 25.38 -4.84
N SER A 299 13.39 25.72 -4.21
CA SER A 299 12.91 25.00 -3.03
C SER A 299 12.39 23.63 -3.48
N ALA A 300 12.79 22.55 -2.81
CA ALA A 300 12.31 21.21 -3.12
C ALA A 300 10.79 21.13 -2.89
N LEU A 301 10.09 20.37 -3.74
CA LEU A 301 8.65 20.17 -3.57
C LEU A 301 8.32 19.60 -2.18
N PRO A 302 7.24 20.08 -1.52
CA PRO A 302 6.72 19.44 -0.32
C PRO A 302 6.47 17.95 -0.58
N LEU A 303 6.85 17.10 0.37
CA LEU A 303 6.86 15.65 0.21
C LEU A 303 6.08 14.98 1.34
N VAL A 304 5.29 13.96 0.98
CA VAL A 304 4.71 12.97 1.89
C VAL A 304 5.19 11.58 1.48
N VAL A 305 5.67 10.77 2.44
CA VAL A 305 6.05 9.38 2.20
C VAL A 305 5.28 8.47 3.14
N CYS A 306 4.44 7.64 2.56
CA CYS A 306 3.66 6.61 3.24
C CYS A 306 4.33 5.24 3.04
N GLY A 307 4.26 4.36 4.03
CA GLY A 307 4.62 2.97 3.79
C GLY A 307 4.70 2.10 5.03
N ASP A 308 4.68 0.80 4.79
CA ASP A 308 5.12 -0.22 5.72
C ASP A 308 6.63 -0.39 5.55
N PHE A 309 7.37 0.14 6.51
CA PHE A 309 8.83 0.10 6.50
C PHE A 309 9.37 -1.22 7.04
N ASN A 310 8.53 -2.07 7.62
CA ASN A 310 8.93 -3.31 8.30
C ASN A 310 10.08 -3.09 9.29
N ALA A 311 10.13 -1.89 9.89
CA ALA A 311 11.21 -1.45 10.76
C ALA A 311 10.65 -0.63 11.91
N GLU A 312 11.08 -0.96 13.12
CA GLU A 312 10.77 -0.18 14.30
C GLU A 312 11.56 1.15 14.33
N PRO A 313 11.12 2.14 15.14
CA PRO A 313 11.80 3.43 15.24
C PRO A 313 13.27 3.35 15.69
N SER A 314 13.66 2.23 16.28
CA SER A 314 15.04 1.95 16.70
C SER A 314 15.98 1.63 15.53
N GLU A 315 15.48 1.24 14.36
CA GLU A 315 16.28 0.80 13.22
C GLU A 315 16.96 1.94 12.44
N ASP A 316 18.03 1.61 11.71
CA ASP A 316 18.80 2.57 10.92
C ASP A 316 17.95 3.26 9.82
N VAL A 317 17.02 2.54 9.21
CA VAL A 317 16.18 3.09 8.13
C VAL A 317 15.32 4.25 8.63
N TYR A 318 14.72 4.11 9.81
CA TYR A 318 13.95 5.16 10.46
C TYR A 318 14.84 6.38 10.76
N ARG A 319 16.02 6.15 11.35
CA ARG A 319 17.00 7.22 11.65
C ARG A 319 17.47 7.97 10.40
N ARG A 320 17.59 7.29 9.25
CA ARG A 320 17.92 7.92 7.97
C ARG A 320 16.81 8.82 7.45
N PHE A 321 15.56 8.39 7.55
CA PHE A 321 14.42 9.23 7.17
C PHE A 321 14.33 10.47 8.06
N ARG A 322 14.44 10.28 9.39
CA ARG A 322 14.39 11.38 10.36
C ARG A 322 15.52 12.40 10.22
N SER A 323 16.73 11.96 9.88
CA SER A 323 17.89 12.85 9.69
C SER A 323 18.13 13.27 8.23
N SER A 324 17.21 12.92 7.33
CA SER A 324 17.32 13.24 5.91
C SER A 324 17.34 14.75 5.65
N PRO A 325 18.15 15.24 4.70
CA PRO A 325 18.12 16.64 4.27
C PRO A 325 16.81 17.04 3.58
N LEU A 326 15.90 16.08 3.31
CA LEU A 326 14.54 16.36 2.86
C LEU A 326 13.64 16.96 3.96
N GLY A 327 14.14 17.08 5.20
CA GLY A 327 13.44 17.73 6.30
C GLY A 327 12.17 16.97 6.72
N LEU A 328 12.26 15.64 6.77
CA LEU A 328 11.13 14.77 7.06
C LEU A 328 10.90 14.63 8.57
N ASP A 329 9.63 14.68 8.96
CA ASP A 329 9.16 14.26 10.27
C ASP A 329 8.07 13.19 10.13
N SER A 330 7.88 12.38 11.16
CA SER A 330 6.82 11.37 11.22
C SER A 330 5.59 11.97 11.89
N ALA A 331 4.45 11.95 11.19
CA ALA A 331 3.22 12.59 11.64
C ALA A 331 2.66 11.98 12.92
N TYR A 332 2.75 10.65 13.07
CA TYR A 332 2.09 9.92 14.15
C TYR A 332 2.73 10.12 15.53
N LYS A 333 3.95 10.64 15.58
CA LYS A 333 4.55 11.10 16.86
C LYS A 333 3.78 12.23 17.51
N LEU A 334 3.01 13.01 16.74
CA LEU A 334 2.26 14.13 17.29
C LEU A 334 1.06 13.67 18.13
N LEU A 335 0.73 12.38 18.15
CA LEU A 335 -0.22 11.80 19.11
C LEU A 335 0.37 11.66 20.53
N SER A 336 1.69 11.59 20.67
CA SER A 336 2.31 11.52 21.99
C SER A 336 2.28 12.88 22.69
N SER A 337 2.26 12.87 24.02
CA SER A 337 2.24 14.10 24.82
C SER A 337 3.47 15.00 24.60
N ASP A 338 4.61 14.42 24.22
CA ASP A 338 5.84 15.16 23.91
C ASP A 338 5.95 15.54 22.41
N GLY A 339 5.05 15.04 21.56
CA GLY A 339 5.10 15.20 20.10
C GLY A 339 6.36 14.59 19.44
N GLN A 340 7.13 13.76 20.16
CA GLN A 340 8.41 13.21 19.71
C GLN A 340 8.48 11.68 19.76
N THR A 341 7.50 11.02 20.39
CA THR A 341 7.48 9.58 20.60
C THR A 341 6.53 8.92 19.62
N GLU A 342 7.02 7.93 18.86
CA GLU A 342 6.19 7.15 17.93
C GLU A 342 5.11 6.35 18.68
N PRO A 343 3.99 5.99 18.01
CA PRO A 343 2.94 5.22 18.66
C PRO A 343 3.48 3.87 19.15
N PRO A 344 2.81 3.26 20.14
CA PRO A 344 3.23 1.96 20.67
C PRO A 344 3.15 0.84 19.63
N TYR A 345 2.21 0.93 18.67
CA TYR A 345 2.06 -0.03 17.61
C TYR A 345 1.31 0.56 16.40
N THR A 346 1.54 -0.03 15.23
CA THR A 346 0.69 0.14 14.04
C THR A 346 0.19 -1.20 13.52
N THR A 347 0.77 -2.29 14.01
CA THR A 347 0.34 -3.66 13.75
C THR A 347 0.39 -4.49 15.02
N TRP A 348 -0.60 -5.37 15.22
CA TRP A 348 -0.67 -6.24 16.38
C TRP A 348 -1.33 -7.57 16.02
N LYS A 349 -0.58 -8.67 16.07
CA LYS A 349 -0.98 -9.98 15.56
C LYS A 349 -0.39 -11.14 16.33
N ILE A 350 -1.02 -12.31 16.22
CA ILE A 350 -0.54 -13.56 16.82
C ILE A 350 -0.35 -14.61 15.73
N ARG A 351 0.90 -15.07 15.59
CA ARG A 351 1.35 -16.07 14.60
C ARG A 351 2.00 -17.27 15.33
N PRO A 352 2.40 -18.36 14.65
CA PRO A 352 3.02 -19.50 15.33
C PRO A 352 4.35 -19.14 16.01
N SER A 353 5.01 -18.07 15.55
CA SER A 353 6.21 -17.50 16.18
C SER A 353 5.95 -16.73 17.47
N GLY A 354 4.68 -16.47 17.82
CA GLY A 354 4.28 -15.70 18.98
C GLY A 354 3.45 -14.45 18.62
N GLU A 355 3.11 -13.70 19.66
CA GLU A 355 2.47 -12.39 19.56
C GLU A 355 3.51 -11.33 19.16
N SER A 356 3.14 -10.47 18.20
CA SER A 356 3.95 -9.37 17.69
C SER A 356 3.12 -8.10 17.70
N CYS A 357 3.66 -7.06 18.32
CA CYS A 357 3.06 -5.75 18.49
C CYS A 357 4.16 -4.71 18.25
N SER A 358 4.11 -4.02 17.11
CA SER A 358 5.21 -3.18 16.63
C SER A 358 4.69 -1.98 15.84
N THR A 359 5.49 -0.91 15.79
CA THR A 359 5.28 0.26 14.91
C THR A 359 6.14 0.11 13.67
N LEU A 360 5.49 -0.18 12.54
CA LEU A 360 6.14 -0.45 11.25
C LEU A 360 5.66 0.50 10.14
N ASP A 361 4.53 1.17 10.34
CA ASP A 361 3.87 2.02 9.37
C ASP A 361 4.11 3.49 9.69
N TYR A 362 4.41 4.29 8.66
CA TYR A 362 4.73 5.71 8.86
C TYR A 362 4.10 6.58 7.78
N ILE A 363 3.70 7.79 8.18
CA ILE A 363 3.43 8.92 7.30
C ILE A 363 4.49 9.98 7.56
N TRP A 364 5.53 10.01 6.73
CA TRP A 364 6.55 11.05 6.75
C TRP A 364 6.07 12.27 5.97
N TYR A 365 6.42 13.47 6.44
CA TYR A 365 6.07 14.72 5.76
C TYR A 365 7.19 15.76 5.88
N THR A 366 7.32 16.65 4.88
CA THR A 366 8.27 17.78 4.95
C THR A 366 7.83 18.80 5.99
N GLN A 367 8.45 18.76 7.18
CA GLN A 367 8.02 19.50 8.37
C GLN A 367 7.97 21.01 8.17
N ASN A 368 8.89 21.56 7.37
CA ASN A 368 8.98 23.00 7.14
C ASN A 368 7.99 23.52 6.08
N ALA A 369 7.39 22.62 5.29
CA ALA A 369 6.49 22.98 4.19
C ALA A 369 5.03 22.56 4.43
N LEU A 370 4.81 21.61 5.33
CA LEU A 370 3.50 21.04 5.64
C LEU A 370 3.27 21.09 7.16
N SER A 371 2.04 21.33 7.57
CA SER A 371 1.57 21.14 8.95
C SER A 371 0.60 19.97 9.01
N VAL A 372 0.61 19.25 10.13
CA VAL A 372 -0.38 18.22 10.44
C VAL A 372 -1.46 18.88 11.29
N GLU A 373 -2.70 18.79 10.85
CA GLU A 373 -3.85 19.44 11.49
C GLU A 373 -4.63 18.48 12.37
N CYS A 374 -4.81 17.23 11.91
CA CYS A 374 -5.39 16.18 12.73
C CYS A 374 -4.82 14.81 12.38
N LEU A 375 -4.96 13.88 13.32
CA LEU A 375 -4.54 12.48 13.22
C LEU A 375 -5.66 11.57 13.65
N LEU A 376 -5.83 10.43 12.99
CA LEU A 376 -6.71 9.38 13.46
C LEU A 376 -5.97 8.60 14.57
N ASP A 377 -6.54 8.55 15.77
CA ASP A 377 -5.94 7.84 16.90
C ASP A 377 -5.84 6.33 16.65
N LEU A 378 -5.23 5.62 17.60
CA LEU A 378 -5.10 4.17 17.56
C LEU A 378 -6.02 3.57 18.62
N PRO A 379 -6.69 2.44 18.32
CA PRO A 379 -7.46 1.71 19.33
C PRO A 379 -6.60 1.37 20.56
N THR A 380 -7.26 1.22 21.70
CA THR A 380 -6.65 0.64 22.90
C THR A 380 -6.57 -0.88 22.77
N GLU A 381 -5.76 -1.54 23.62
CA GLU A 381 -5.70 -3.01 23.69
C GLU A 381 -7.09 -3.65 23.88
N ASP A 382 -7.92 -3.05 24.74
CA ASP A 382 -9.28 -3.53 25.01
C ASP A 382 -10.19 -3.43 23.77
N GLN A 383 -10.03 -2.36 22.97
CA GLN A 383 -10.78 -2.19 21.71
C GLN A 383 -10.29 -3.13 20.60
N ILE A 384 -9.00 -3.48 20.58
CA ILE A 384 -8.44 -4.50 19.66
C ILE A 384 -8.94 -5.91 20.05
N GLY A 385 -9.07 -6.17 21.35
CA GLY A 385 -9.46 -7.47 21.88
C GLY A 385 -8.30 -8.47 21.99
N PRO A 386 -8.52 -9.62 22.66
CA PRO A 386 -7.45 -10.56 23.03
C PRO A 386 -6.87 -11.34 21.85
N ASP A 387 -7.63 -11.49 20.75
CA ASP A 387 -7.21 -12.24 19.57
C ASP A 387 -6.43 -11.39 18.55
N ARG A 388 -6.31 -10.09 18.82
CA ARG A 388 -5.57 -9.09 18.01
C ARG A 388 -6.11 -9.01 16.58
N LEU A 389 -5.25 -8.62 15.65
CA LEU A 389 -5.59 -8.42 14.24
C LEU A 389 -4.97 -9.53 13.35
N PRO A 390 -5.60 -9.85 12.19
CA PRO A 390 -6.93 -9.43 11.76
C PRO A 390 -8.02 -10.17 12.55
N SER A 391 -9.26 -9.70 12.46
CA SER A 391 -10.39 -10.30 13.18
C SER A 391 -11.72 -10.08 12.44
N TYR A 392 -12.82 -10.54 13.04
CA TYR A 392 -14.17 -10.21 12.57
C TYR A 392 -14.43 -8.69 12.48
N HIS A 393 -13.69 -7.89 13.24
CA HIS A 393 -13.84 -6.43 13.32
C HIS A 393 -12.95 -5.67 12.34
N TYR A 394 -11.88 -6.29 11.82
CA TYR A 394 -10.84 -5.56 11.08
C TYR A 394 -10.10 -6.45 10.07
N PRO A 395 -9.92 -5.98 8.81
CA PRO A 395 -9.53 -6.83 7.68
C PRO A 395 -8.02 -7.05 7.49
N SER A 396 -7.19 -6.36 8.27
CA SER A 396 -5.73 -6.37 8.17
C SER A 396 -5.10 -6.54 9.54
N ASP A 397 -3.89 -7.07 9.59
CA ASP A 397 -3.05 -7.08 10.78
C ASP A 397 -2.39 -5.73 11.10
N HIS A 398 -2.48 -4.77 10.17
CA HIS A 398 -2.02 -3.39 10.33
C HIS A 398 -3.22 -2.45 10.43
N LEU A 399 -3.15 -1.46 11.32
CA LEU A 399 -4.12 -0.38 11.42
C LEU A 399 -3.88 0.67 10.33
N SER A 400 -4.96 1.18 9.74
CA SER A 400 -4.85 2.32 8.84
C SER A 400 -4.34 3.56 9.59
N LEU A 401 -3.36 4.24 9.01
CA LEU A 401 -2.89 5.54 9.49
C LEU A 401 -3.54 6.64 8.64
N LEU A 402 -3.92 7.74 9.26
CA LEU A 402 -4.56 8.86 8.60
C LEU A 402 -4.18 10.19 9.27
N CYS A 403 -3.85 11.17 8.44
CA CYS A 403 -3.70 12.54 8.88
C CYS A 403 -4.32 13.53 7.89
N ASP A 404 -4.80 14.65 8.41
CA ASP A 404 -5.08 15.83 7.61
C ASP A 404 -3.85 16.74 7.67
N ILE A 405 -3.30 17.07 6.51
CA ILE A 405 -2.18 18.01 6.39
C ILE A 405 -2.62 19.28 5.68
N SER A 406 -1.97 20.40 5.95
CA SER A 406 -2.12 21.62 5.16
C SER A 406 -0.75 22.14 4.74
N PHE A 407 -0.71 22.94 3.68
CA PHE A 407 0.54 23.58 3.33
C PHE A 407 0.82 24.74 4.27
N ARG A 408 2.06 24.88 4.72
CA ARG A 408 2.47 26.09 5.44
C ARG A 408 2.52 27.28 4.49
N ASP A 409 2.21 28.46 5.00
CA ASP A 409 2.40 29.70 4.24
C ASP A 409 3.89 29.90 3.96
N GLU A 410 4.21 30.29 2.73
CA GLU A 410 5.56 30.76 2.42
C GLU A 410 5.86 31.94 3.35
N PRO A 411 6.99 31.95 4.09
CA PRO A 411 7.34 33.11 4.90
C PRO A 411 7.36 34.31 3.95
N HIS A 412 6.47 35.27 4.19
CA HIS A 412 6.31 36.44 3.33
C HIS A 412 7.70 36.94 2.92
N ARG A 413 8.00 36.94 1.62
CA ARG A 413 9.02 37.83 1.08
C ARG A 413 8.53 39.22 1.46
N LEU A 414 9.04 39.76 2.58
CA LEU A 414 8.94 41.17 2.90
C LEU A 414 9.50 41.89 1.67
N MET A 415 8.59 42.38 0.83
CA MET A 415 8.90 43.27 -0.28
C MET A 415 9.37 44.61 0.26
#